data_AF-A0AAW0V7J0-F1
#
_entry.id   AF-A0AAW0V7J0-F1
#
_cell.length_a   1.000
_cell.length_b   1.000
_cell.length_c   1.000
_cell.angle_alpha   90.00
_cell.angle_beta   90.00
_cell.angle_gamma   90.00
#
_symmetry.space_group_name_H-M   'P 1'
#
loop_
_entity.id
_entity.type
_entity.pdbx_description
1 polymer ?
#
loop_
_entity_poly.entity_id
_entity_poly.type
_entity_poly.pdbx_seq_one_letter_code
_entity_poly.pdbx_strand_id
1 'polypeptide(L)'
;MMQQMQAVFQKQLEESRLEIQKRDQEILALSAKMKTLEEQHSDYQRHITVLKESLCAKEEHYNMLQADVEEMRQRLEEKNKTIEKKTQQALQTTQERNKLNSELTELRDHMDIKDRKINVLQRKLDLHEANQKLQNGARPGNDSQAIKRQLEEQMKMVEQKVHTLEQRNKQLDEKEKTLVDLDARLNKKREQLNNMEQQLAKAQTADGATPSEATKQLSEMRRALGDKEKEIEALQKAREHAESEVKNAQSETERLLQLMQMAQEEQFAKDKTIKELQDALRGGGGGAGMKKPGAGSTPSTPAKMDGIPAGLSTASAGQMAAQAAEKATAASEAAKATLEQAKNVAQASDGSSGIENHEIDLLEMEGRQREYRLHVEQIEVDIKLKDSLINNLSDENKRQRERMEELEEEVHALEEELKKNEKIEELEQLVVVVKQKNERIEELEEALRQSVRIATDMEMEQHEDEKRKKEINEKLAKLEARLASAQNAHNLRCTSCQTVRQRLTQVETCYNQVASERQHHLQELFDMKHEALTAALSEKDAHLALLEVGGVRSSRAAQEVESLKKEKSKLVDAVKRLGEERVRLTQEYAVSNLKLDVELPDTPPPHQDPQDDTDEDSTNSRTHL
;
A
#
# COMPACT_ATOMS: atom_id res chain seq x y z
N MET A 1 -113.68 7.60 77.87
CA MET A 1 -112.34 7.08 78.25
C MET A 1 -111.86 5.97 77.30
N MET A 2 -112.63 4.88 77.10
CA MET A 2 -112.21 3.77 76.22
C MET A 2 -112.00 4.16 74.74
N GLN A 3 -112.91 4.96 74.14
CA GLN A 3 -112.74 5.49 72.77
C GLN A 3 -111.51 6.39 72.61
N GLN A 4 -111.18 7.19 73.62
CA GLN A 4 -110.05 8.11 73.58
C GLN A 4 -108.71 7.35 73.67
N MET A 5 -108.67 6.31 74.50
CA MET A 5 -107.56 5.38 74.58
C MET A 5 -107.39 4.59 73.27
N GLN A 6 -108.49 4.13 72.66
CA GLN A 6 -108.47 3.44 71.36
C GLN A 6 -107.93 4.33 70.23
N ALA A 7 -108.33 5.60 70.19
CA ALA A 7 -107.84 6.58 69.21
C ALA A 7 -106.33 6.88 69.37
N VAL A 8 -105.84 6.98 70.62
CA VAL A 8 -104.39 7.16 70.89
C VAL A 8 -103.59 5.94 70.47
N PHE A 9 -104.06 4.73 70.77
CA PHE A 9 -103.42 3.49 70.32
C PHE A 9 -103.43 3.36 68.79
N GLN A 10 -104.53 3.71 68.11
CA GLN A 10 -104.60 3.72 66.65
C GLN A 10 -103.61 4.71 66.03
N LYS A 11 -103.51 5.93 66.59
CA LYS A 11 -102.54 6.93 66.13
C LYS A 11 -101.08 6.44 66.31
N GLN A 12 -100.76 5.84 67.45
CA GLN A 12 -99.42 5.27 67.69
C GLN A 12 -99.10 4.10 66.75
N LEU A 13 -100.11 3.26 66.42
CA LEU A 13 -99.98 2.20 65.43
C LEU A 13 -99.72 2.74 64.03
N GLU A 14 -100.44 3.78 63.62
CA GLU A 14 -100.26 4.45 62.33
C GLU A 14 -98.89 5.14 62.23
N GLU A 15 -98.45 5.83 63.30
CA GLU A 15 -97.12 6.44 63.40
C GLU A 15 -96.01 5.38 63.29
N SER A 16 -96.14 4.26 64.01
CA SER A 16 -95.18 3.15 63.93
C SER A 16 -95.15 2.52 62.53
N ARG A 17 -96.32 2.40 61.87
CA ARG A 17 -96.42 1.86 60.51
C ARG A 17 -95.76 2.77 59.48
N LEU A 18 -95.94 4.09 59.61
CA LEU A 18 -95.25 5.09 58.81
C LEU A 18 -93.74 5.06 59.04
N GLU A 19 -93.29 4.91 60.29
CA GLU A 19 -91.87 4.82 60.59
C GLU A 19 -91.24 3.55 60.00
N ILE A 20 -91.90 2.40 60.12
CA ILE A 20 -91.46 1.15 59.47
C ILE A 20 -91.37 1.35 57.96
N GLN A 21 -92.39 1.93 57.33
CA GLN A 21 -92.37 2.17 55.89
C GLN A 21 -91.23 3.10 55.46
N LYS A 22 -90.88 4.09 56.29
CA LYS A 22 -89.72 4.97 56.06
C LYS A 22 -88.40 4.22 56.20
N ARG A 23 -88.25 3.37 57.22
CA ARG A 23 -87.06 2.52 57.40
C ARG A 23 -86.91 1.51 56.25
N ASP A 24 -88.00 0.94 55.75
CA ASP A 24 -87.99 0.05 54.59
C ASP A 24 -87.51 0.78 53.33
N GLN A 25 -87.96 2.02 53.10
CA GLN A 25 -87.46 2.87 52.01
C GLN A 25 -85.97 3.21 52.17
N GLU A 26 -85.52 3.52 53.38
CA GLU A 26 -84.10 3.77 53.69
C GLU A 26 -83.24 2.52 53.45
N ILE A 27 -83.71 1.33 53.86
CA ILE A 27 -83.03 0.05 53.61
C ILE A 27 -82.94 -0.24 52.11
N LEU A 28 -84.01 0.01 51.35
CA LEU A 28 -84.00 -0.15 49.89
C LEU A 28 -83.00 0.81 49.22
N ALA A 29 -82.98 2.07 49.64
CA ALA A 29 -82.04 3.07 49.11
C ALA A 29 -80.58 2.71 49.44
N LEU A 30 -80.30 2.26 50.66
CA LEU A 30 -78.97 1.80 51.08
C LEU A 30 -78.55 0.54 50.33
N SER A 31 -79.48 -0.40 50.11
CA SER A 31 -79.20 -1.63 49.34
C SER A 31 -78.86 -1.32 47.89
N ALA A 32 -79.59 -0.38 47.25
CA ALA A 32 -79.27 0.08 45.91
C ALA A 32 -77.87 0.74 45.87
N LYS A 33 -77.56 1.59 46.85
CA LYS A 33 -76.23 2.22 46.96
C LYS A 33 -75.12 1.20 47.17
N MET A 34 -75.33 0.20 48.00
CA MET A 34 -74.38 -0.88 48.23
C MET A 34 -74.08 -1.64 46.92
N LYS A 35 -75.13 -2.00 46.17
CA LYS A 35 -74.99 -2.67 44.89
C LYS A 35 -74.20 -1.84 43.86
N THR A 36 -74.46 -0.53 43.79
CA THR A 36 -73.68 0.36 42.91
C THR A 36 -72.21 0.44 43.32
N LEU A 37 -71.90 0.40 44.62
CA LEU A 37 -70.52 0.40 45.11
C LEU A 37 -69.82 -0.94 44.84
N GLU A 38 -70.54 -2.06 44.92
CA GLU A 38 -70.01 -3.39 44.56
C GLU A 38 -69.66 -3.47 43.08
N GLU A 39 -70.52 -2.94 42.19
CA GLU A 39 -70.26 -2.84 40.76
C GLU A 39 -69.05 -1.95 40.47
N GLN A 40 -68.96 -0.77 41.10
CA GLN A 40 -67.79 0.10 40.98
C GLN A 40 -66.51 -0.59 41.47
N HIS A 41 -66.57 -1.31 42.59
CA HIS A 41 -65.43 -2.05 43.11
C HIS A 41 -64.97 -3.14 42.12
N SER A 42 -65.92 -3.88 41.55
CA SER A 42 -65.65 -4.88 40.51
C SER A 42 -64.96 -4.27 39.29
N ASP A 43 -65.41 -3.09 38.84
CA ASP A 43 -64.80 -2.39 37.69
C ASP A 43 -63.41 -1.86 38.01
N TYR A 44 -63.18 -1.28 39.19
CA TYR A 44 -61.83 -0.90 39.62
C TYR A 44 -60.90 -2.11 39.67
N GLN A 45 -61.39 -3.26 40.12
CA GLN A 45 -60.60 -4.47 40.21
C GLN A 45 -60.22 -5.02 38.83
N ARG A 46 -61.13 -4.97 37.85
CA ARG A 46 -60.82 -5.27 36.44
C ARG A 46 -59.79 -4.31 35.86
N HIS A 47 -59.96 -3.00 36.12
CA HIS A 47 -59.01 -1.99 35.65
C HIS A 47 -57.60 -2.21 36.22
N ILE A 48 -57.49 -2.56 37.51
CA ILE A 48 -56.22 -2.92 38.15
C ILE A 48 -55.59 -4.13 37.46
N THR A 49 -56.37 -5.16 37.11
CA THR A 49 -55.85 -6.35 36.40
C THR A 49 -55.28 -5.99 35.04
N VAL A 50 -55.99 -5.20 34.23
CA VAL A 50 -55.51 -4.77 32.91
C VAL A 50 -54.23 -3.94 33.02
N LEU A 51 -54.15 -3.05 34.02
CA LEU A 51 -52.92 -2.29 34.27
C LEU A 51 -51.75 -3.17 34.66
N LYS A 52 -51.97 -4.23 35.45
CA LYS A 52 -50.93 -5.21 35.81
C LYS A 52 -50.45 -6.00 34.60
N GLU A 53 -51.36 -6.45 33.74
CA GLU A 53 -51.02 -7.14 32.49
C GLU A 53 -50.22 -6.22 31.56
N SER A 54 -50.65 -4.96 31.42
CA SER A 54 -49.93 -3.96 30.62
C SER A 54 -48.54 -3.66 31.19
N LEU A 55 -48.38 -3.64 32.52
CA LEU A 55 -47.09 -3.46 33.17
C LEU A 55 -46.17 -4.67 32.90
N CYS A 56 -46.67 -5.89 33.07
CA CYS A 56 -45.92 -7.12 32.80
C CYS A 56 -45.42 -7.17 31.35
N ALA A 57 -46.28 -6.85 30.38
CA ALA A 57 -45.89 -6.80 28.96
C ALA A 57 -44.80 -5.74 28.68
N LYS A 58 -44.86 -4.59 29.37
CA LYS A 58 -43.82 -3.55 29.27
C LYS A 58 -42.50 -3.98 29.90
N GLU A 59 -42.54 -4.70 31.02
CA GLU A 59 -41.35 -5.26 31.67
C GLU A 59 -40.68 -6.31 30.80
N GLU A 60 -41.45 -7.20 30.17
CA GLU A 60 -40.93 -8.18 29.20
C GLU A 60 -40.28 -7.50 28.00
N HIS A 61 -40.93 -6.47 27.43
CA HIS A 61 -40.37 -5.69 26.34
C HIS A 61 -39.07 -4.97 26.75
N TYR A 62 -39.03 -4.39 27.96
CA TYR A 62 -37.82 -3.77 28.48
C TYR A 62 -36.69 -4.79 28.63
N ASN A 63 -36.97 -5.98 29.16
CA ASN A 63 -35.98 -7.05 29.33
C ASN A 63 -35.43 -7.55 27.98
N MET A 64 -36.28 -7.70 26.96
CA MET A 64 -35.82 -8.03 25.61
C MET A 64 -34.91 -6.93 25.04
N LEU A 65 -35.32 -5.66 25.14
CA LEU A 65 -34.52 -4.55 24.65
C LEU A 65 -33.18 -4.43 25.39
N GLN A 66 -33.17 -4.72 26.70
CA GLN A 66 -31.95 -4.76 27.50
C GLN A 66 -30.99 -5.87 26.99
N ALA A 67 -31.52 -7.07 26.70
CA ALA A 67 -30.72 -8.17 26.13
C ALA A 67 -30.14 -7.79 24.76
N ASP A 68 -30.92 -7.16 23.88
CA ASP A 68 -30.45 -6.69 22.57
C ASP A 68 -29.32 -5.66 22.72
N VAL A 69 -29.43 -4.74 23.67
CA VAL A 69 -28.37 -3.76 23.97
C VAL A 69 -27.10 -4.45 24.49
N GLU A 70 -27.23 -5.46 25.34
CA GLU A 70 -26.09 -6.24 25.85
C GLU A 70 -25.39 -7.03 24.73
N GLU A 71 -26.14 -7.65 23.83
CA GLU A 71 -25.58 -8.33 22.65
C GLU A 71 -24.86 -7.35 21.72
N MET A 72 -25.46 -6.19 21.45
CA MET A 72 -24.83 -5.16 20.62
C MET A 72 -23.56 -4.61 21.26
N ARG A 73 -23.51 -4.48 22.60
CA ARG A 73 -22.29 -4.12 23.34
C ARG A 73 -21.21 -5.19 23.18
N GLN A 74 -21.54 -6.48 23.32
CA GLN A 74 -20.58 -7.58 23.11
C GLN A 74 -20.01 -7.58 21.69
N ARG A 75 -20.87 -7.46 20.66
CA ARG A 75 -20.42 -7.37 19.26
C ARG A 75 -19.51 -6.18 19.02
N LEU A 76 -19.79 -5.04 19.65
CA LEU A 76 -18.96 -3.84 19.52
C LEU A 76 -17.58 -4.04 20.19
N GLU A 77 -17.54 -4.73 21.33
CA GLU A 77 -16.30 -5.07 22.02
C GLU A 77 -15.44 -6.08 21.22
N GLU A 78 -16.06 -7.07 20.57
CA GLU A 78 -15.39 -8.00 19.67
C GLU A 78 -14.82 -7.31 18.42
N LYS A 79 -15.59 -6.40 17.83
CA LYS A 79 -15.11 -5.56 16.72
C LYS A 79 -13.93 -4.70 17.16
N ASN A 80 -13.99 -4.08 18.34
CA ASN A 80 -12.88 -3.30 18.89
C ASN A 80 -11.62 -4.14 19.07
N LYS A 81 -11.72 -5.36 19.65
CA LYS A 81 -10.58 -6.30 19.76
C LYS A 81 -9.99 -6.65 18.39
N THR A 82 -10.82 -6.83 17.38
CA THR A 82 -10.38 -7.14 16.01
C THR A 82 -9.66 -5.95 15.38
N ILE A 83 -10.19 -4.73 15.56
CA ILE A 83 -9.55 -3.50 15.10
C ILE A 83 -8.18 -3.36 15.75
N GLU A 84 -8.08 -3.52 17.07
CA GLU A 84 -6.84 -3.40 17.82
C GLU A 84 -5.77 -4.41 17.33
N LYS A 85 -6.17 -5.65 17.06
CA LYS A 85 -5.30 -6.67 16.46
C LYS A 85 -4.83 -6.28 15.05
N LYS A 86 -5.73 -5.78 14.19
CA LYS A 86 -5.37 -5.31 12.84
C LYS A 86 -4.45 -4.10 12.88
N THR A 87 -4.66 -3.16 13.80
CA THR A 87 -3.79 -2.00 14.00
C THR A 87 -2.38 -2.42 14.43
N GLN A 88 -2.26 -3.37 15.35
CA GLN A 88 -0.95 -3.93 15.74
C GLN A 88 -0.25 -4.62 14.56
N GLN A 89 -0.98 -5.42 13.79
CA GLN A 89 -0.43 -6.08 12.60
C GLN A 89 0.07 -5.05 11.56
N ALA A 90 -0.71 -4.00 11.29
CA ALA A 90 -0.33 -2.93 10.37
C ALA A 90 0.94 -2.18 10.84
N LEU A 91 1.06 -1.93 12.15
CA LEU A 91 2.26 -1.34 12.74
C LEU A 91 3.48 -2.23 12.53
N GLN A 92 3.33 -3.54 12.76
CA GLN A 92 4.41 -4.51 12.57
C GLN A 92 4.85 -4.58 11.10
N THR A 93 3.91 -4.70 10.16
CA THR A 93 4.22 -4.69 8.71
C THR A 93 4.90 -3.39 8.29
N THR A 94 4.49 -2.26 8.86
CA THR A 94 5.15 -0.97 8.60
C THR A 94 6.60 -0.95 9.08
N GLN A 95 6.88 -1.52 10.24
CA GLN A 95 8.24 -1.66 10.76
C GLN A 95 9.09 -2.61 9.92
N GLU A 96 8.55 -3.75 9.49
CA GLU A 96 9.22 -4.71 8.61
C GLU A 96 9.54 -4.10 7.25
N ARG A 97 8.58 -3.39 6.64
CA ARG A 97 8.81 -2.62 5.41
C ARG A 97 9.94 -1.60 5.55
N ASN A 98 9.99 -0.89 6.68
CA ASN A 98 11.06 0.09 6.91
C ASN A 98 12.43 -0.59 7.03
N LYS A 99 12.52 -1.76 7.67
CA LYS A 99 13.75 -2.57 7.75
C LYS A 99 14.21 -3.06 6.36
N LEU A 100 13.29 -3.62 5.57
CA LEU A 100 13.59 -4.04 4.20
C LEU A 100 14.02 -2.87 3.33
N ASN A 101 13.44 -1.68 3.54
CA ASN A 101 13.83 -0.49 2.80
C ASN A 101 15.24 0.00 3.18
N SER A 102 15.67 -0.12 4.44
CA SER A 102 17.06 0.12 4.81
C SER A 102 18.01 -0.89 4.17
N GLU A 103 17.67 -2.19 4.21
CA GLU A 103 18.48 -3.25 3.58
C GLU A 103 18.62 -3.03 2.08
N LEU A 104 17.54 -2.65 1.38
CA LEU A 104 17.57 -2.30 -0.04
C LEU A 104 18.47 -1.09 -0.32
N THR A 105 18.51 -0.11 0.58
CA THR A 105 19.38 1.06 0.43
C THR A 105 20.85 0.66 0.56
N GLU A 106 21.17 -0.15 1.57
CA GLU A 106 22.53 -0.69 1.76
C GLU A 106 22.99 -1.54 0.57
N LEU A 107 22.10 -2.40 0.03
CA LEU A 107 22.41 -3.20 -1.16
C LEU A 107 22.64 -2.34 -2.40
N ARG A 108 21.90 -1.25 -2.57
CA ARG A 108 22.15 -0.27 -3.64
C ARG A 108 23.51 0.39 -3.48
N ASP A 109 23.86 0.86 -2.29
CA ASP A 109 25.18 1.44 -2.02
C ASP A 109 26.32 0.44 -2.30
N HIS A 110 26.11 -0.83 -1.92
CA HIS A 110 27.05 -1.90 -2.24
C HIS A 110 27.19 -2.13 -3.75
N MET A 111 26.09 -2.10 -4.50
CA MET A 111 26.14 -2.18 -5.97
C MET A 111 26.90 -1.00 -6.57
N ASP A 112 26.63 0.23 -6.15
CA ASP A 112 27.32 1.43 -6.63
C ASP A 112 28.84 1.36 -6.38
N ILE A 113 29.24 0.85 -5.21
CA ILE A 113 30.65 0.63 -4.88
C ILE A 113 31.26 -0.42 -5.81
N LYS A 114 30.55 -1.53 -6.06
CA LYS A 114 31.01 -2.59 -6.98
C LYS A 114 31.16 -2.06 -8.41
N ASP A 115 30.21 -1.28 -8.90
CA ASP A 115 30.28 -0.68 -10.24
C ASP A 115 31.44 0.30 -10.38
N ARG A 116 31.68 1.15 -9.37
CA ARG A 116 32.88 2.01 -9.34
C ARG A 116 34.17 1.18 -9.37
N LYS A 117 34.22 0.06 -8.64
CA LYS A 117 35.37 -0.83 -8.60
C LYS A 117 35.59 -1.55 -9.93
N ILE A 118 34.51 -2.04 -10.56
CA ILE A 118 34.55 -2.63 -11.91
C ILE A 118 35.11 -1.59 -12.88
N ASN A 119 34.58 -0.36 -12.89
CA ASN A 119 35.09 0.71 -13.76
C ASN A 119 36.58 1.00 -13.56
N VAL A 120 37.07 1.01 -12.31
CA VAL A 120 38.50 1.17 -12.02
C VAL A 120 39.31 -0.02 -12.52
N LEU A 121 38.82 -1.25 -12.34
CA LEU A 121 39.49 -2.46 -12.82
C LEU A 121 39.50 -2.53 -14.35
N GLN A 122 38.41 -2.14 -15.02
CA GLN A 122 38.33 -2.02 -16.47
C GLN A 122 39.42 -1.09 -17.00
N ARG A 123 39.53 0.12 -16.44
CA ARG A 123 40.59 1.08 -16.80
C ARG A 123 42.00 0.53 -16.56
N LYS A 124 42.19 -0.23 -15.47
CA LYS A 124 43.48 -0.87 -15.17
C LYS A 124 43.78 -2.02 -16.15
N LEU A 125 42.78 -2.80 -16.55
CA LEU A 125 42.91 -3.84 -17.58
C LEU A 125 43.25 -3.21 -18.93
N ASP A 126 42.55 -2.17 -19.34
CA ASP A 126 42.84 -1.45 -20.59
C ASP A 126 44.28 -0.89 -20.58
N LEU A 127 44.71 -0.32 -19.45
CA LEU A 127 46.07 0.17 -19.25
C LEU A 127 47.10 -0.97 -19.26
N HIS A 128 46.79 -2.11 -18.64
CA HIS A 128 47.65 -3.28 -18.61
C HIS A 128 47.72 -3.94 -19.99
N GLU A 129 46.64 -4.05 -20.75
CA GLU A 129 46.63 -4.53 -22.12
C GLU A 129 47.42 -3.61 -23.04
N ALA A 130 47.29 -2.29 -22.87
CA ALA A 130 48.13 -1.32 -23.58
C ALA A 130 49.62 -1.52 -23.25
N ASN A 131 49.96 -1.70 -21.97
CA ASN A 131 51.32 -1.98 -21.52
C ASN A 131 51.83 -3.37 -21.95
N GLN A 132 50.97 -4.38 -22.00
CA GLN A 132 51.29 -5.74 -22.42
C GLN A 132 51.49 -5.81 -23.93
N LYS A 133 50.73 -5.03 -24.72
CA LYS A 133 51.01 -4.79 -26.15
C LYS A 133 52.38 -4.12 -26.36
N LEU A 134 52.85 -3.33 -25.39
CA LEU A 134 54.20 -2.75 -25.38
C LEU A 134 55.28 -3.70 -24.82
N GLN A 135 54.92 -4.76 -24.09
CA GLN A 135 55.85 -5.56 -23.28
C GLN A 135 55.90 -7.05 -23.64
N ASN A 136 55.05 -7.54 -24.55
CA ASN A 136 55.10 -8.93 -25.02
C ASN A 136 56.21 -9.16 -26.05
N GLY A 137 57.45 -9.16 -25.55
CA GLY A 137 58.47 -10.14 -25.91
C GLY A 137 58.58 -11.19 -24.80
N ALA A 138 58.12 -12.41 -25.10
CA ALA A 138 58.46 -13.70 -24.46
C ALA A 138 57.87 -14.15 -23.10
N ARG A 139 56.93 -15.11 -23.25
CA ARG A 139 56.78 -16.45 -22.61
C ARG A 139 56.09 -16.67 -21.22
N PRO A 140 55.35 -17.81 -21.08
CA PRO A 140 54.48 -18.13 -19.94
C PRO A 140 55.13 -19.10 -18.93
N GLY A 141 54.71 -19.05 -17.65
CA GLY A 141 55.24 -19.91 -16.59
C GLY A 141 54.19 -20.37 -15.58
N ASN A 142 53.95 -21.68 -15.55
CA ASN A 142 53.46 -22.63 -14.52
C ASN A 142 52.49 -22.26 -13.37
N ASP A 143 52.28 -21.01 -12.96
CA ASP A 143 51.37 -20.67 -11.85
C ASP A 143 49.88 -20.83 -12.22
N SER A 144 49.59 -20.81 -13.52
CA SER A 144 48.22 -20.91 -14.05
C SER A 144 47.58 -22.29 -13.86
N GLN A 145 48.34 -23.37 -13.69
CA GLN A 145 47.79 -24.72 -13.53
C GLN A 145 47.37 -25.03 -12.08
N ALA A 146 48.09 -24.51 -11.08
CA ALA A 146 47.74 -24.69 -9.67
C ALA A 146 46.48 -23.89 -9.31
N ILE A 147 46.39 -22.64 -9.79
CA ILE A 147 45.19 -21.80 -9.65
C ILE A 147 43.98 -22.44 -10.33
N LYS A 148 44.18 -23.04 -11.52
CA LYS A 148 43.10 -23.71 -12.24
C LYS A 148 42.55 -24.94 -11.50
N ARG A 149 43.41 -25.77 -10.89
CA ARG A 149 42.98 -26.91 -10.06
C ARG A 149 42.23 -26.47 -8.80
N GLN A 150 42.68 -25.40 -8.15
CA GLN A 150 42.03 -24.86 -6.95
C GLN A 150 40.66 -24.23 -7.29
N LEU A 151 40.54 -23.59 -8.46
CA LEU A 151 39.26 -23.11 -8.98
C LEU A 151 38.31 -24.26 -9.32
N GLU A 152 38.82 -25.32 -9.96
CA GLU A 152 38.04 -26.52 -10.30
C GLU A 152 37.50 -27.24 -9.04
N GLU A 153 38.27 -27.32 -7.96
CA GLU A 153 37.80 -27.87 -6.67
C GLU A 153 36.74 -26.97 -5.99
N GLN A 154 36.92 -25.65 -6.01
CA GLN A 154 35.92 -24.72 -5.48
C GLN A 154 34.63 -24.75 -6.30
N MET A 155 34.72 -24.83 -7.64
CA MET A 155 33.54 -24.99 -8.51
C MET A 155 32.79 -26.28 -8.21
N LYS A 156 33.50 -27.39 -8.02
CA LYS A 156 32.86 -28.68 -7.68
C LYS A 156 32.13 -28.65 -6.33
N MET A 157 32.67 -27.92 -5.35
CA MET A 157 32.01 -27.72 -4.06
C MET A 157 30.78 -26.82 -4.17
N VAL A 158 30.83 -25.79 -5.01
CA VAL A 158 29.68 -24.92 -5.30
C VAL A 158 28.59 -25.70 -6.05
N GLU A 159 28.95 -26.50 -7.04
CA GLU A 159 28.02 -27.37 -7.78
C GLU A 159 27.30 -28.35 -6.85
N GLN A 160 28.02 -28.98 -5.89
CA GLN A 160 27.40 -29.85 -4.89
C GLN A 160 26.42 -29.10 -3.96
N LYS A 161 26.75 -27.87 -3.58
CA LYS A 161 25.86 -27.01 -2.76
C LYS A 161 24.64 -26.55 -3.55
N VAL A 162 24.80 -26.16 -4.81
CA VAL A 162 23.70 -25.80 -5.71
C VAL A 162 22.77 -26.99 -5.90
N HIS A 163 23.30 -28.19 -6.13
CA HIS A 163 22.47 -29.39 -6.26
C HIS A 163 21.67 -29.71 -4.98
N THR A 164 22.27 -29.51 -3.81
CA THR A 164 21.59 -29.71 -2.52
C THR A 164 20.49 -28.67 -2.30
N LEU A 165 20.74 -27.41 -2.67
CA LEU A 165 19.74 -26.34 -2.60
C LEU A 165 18.60 -26.55 -3.62
N GLU A 166 18.90 -27.02 -4.83
CA GLU A 166 17.89 -27.36 -5.84
C GLU A 166 16.98 -28.50 -5.38
N GLN A 167 17.53 -29.55 -4.77
CA GLN A 167 16.72 -30.63 -4.19
C GLN A 167 15.80 -30.12 -3.07
N ARG A 168 16.30 -29.20 -2.25
CA ARG A 168 15.54 -28.62 -1.14
C ARG A 168 14.47 -27.63 -1.61
N ASN A 169 14.74 -26.88 -2.68
CA ASN A 169 13.74 -26.03 -3.33
C ASN A 169 12.60 -26.87 -3.94
N LYS A 170 12.92 -27.99 -4.60
CA LYS A 170 11.88 -28.90 -5.10
C LYS A 170 10.98 -29.44 -3.99
N GLN A 171 11.54 -29.76 -2.82
CA GLN A 171 10.76 -30.19 -1.65
C GLN A 171 9.88 -29.06 -1.10
N LEU A 172 10.34 -27.80 -1.13
CA LEU A 172 9.51 -26.64 -0.77
C LEU A 172 8.38 -26.45 -1.76
N ASP A 173 8.64 -26.50 -3.07
CA ASP A 173 7.62 -26.39 -4.12
C ASP A 173 6.54 -27.48 -3.99
N GLU A 174 6.93 -28.71 -3.64
CA GLU A 174 6.01 -29.81 -3.37
C GLU A 174 5.13 -29.54 -2.13
N LYS A 175 5.71 -28.99 -1.06
CA LYS A 175 4.97 -28.61 0.16
C LYS A 175 4.06 -27.40 -0.04
N GLU A 176 4.44 -26.45 -0.88
CA GLU A 176 3.60 -25.30 -1.23
C GLU A 176 2.40 -25.75 -2.08
N LYS A 177 2.60 -26.66 -3.02
CA LYS A 177 1.50 -27.26 -3.80
C LYS A 177 0.50 -27.99 -2.91
N THR A 178 0.96 -28.77 -1.92
CA THR A 178 0.05 -29.47 -1.01
C THR A 178 -0.74 -28.49 -0.14
N LEU A 179 -0.15 -27.36 0.25
CA LEU A 179 -0.84 -26.29 0.99
C LEU A 179 -1.93 -25.64 0.14
N VAL A 180 -1.63 -25.32 -1.12
CA VAL A 180 -2.61 -24.77 -2.08
C VAL A 180 -3.78 -25.75 -2.32
N ASP A 181 -3.48 -27.05 -2.44
CA ASP A 181 -4.50 -28.09 -2.61
C ASP A 181 -5.40 -28.22 -1.36
N LEU A 182 -4.82 -28.12 -0.15
CA LEU A 182 -5.59 -28.12 1.09
C LEU A 182 -6.47 -26.88 1.20
N ASP A 183 -5.99 -25.70 0.81
CA ASP A 183 -6.76 -24.45 0.81
C ASP A 183 -7.94 -24.50 -0.17
N ALA A 184 -7.72 -25.03 -1.37
CA ALA A 184 -8.78 -25.23 -2.35
C ALA A 184 -9.87 -26.20 -1.84
N ARG A 185 -9.48 -27.29 -1.18
CA ARG A 185 -10.42 -28.25 -0.57
C ARG A 185 -11.21 -27.61 0.57
N LEU A 186 -10.56 -26.82 1.41
CA LEU A 186 -11.17 -26.15 2.56
C LEU A 186 -12.20 -25.10 2.09
N ASN A 187 -11.86 -24.30 1.09
CA ASN A 187 -12.79 -23.32 0.49
C ASN A 187 -14.02 -24.00 -0.11
N LYS A 188 -13.82 -25.09 -0.86
CA LYS A 188 -14.93 -25.88 -1.43
C LYS A 188 -15.85 -26.45 -0.35
N LYS A 189 -15.31 -26.87 0.80
CA LYS A 189 -16.12 -27.37 1.92
C LYS A 189 -16.86 -26.26 2.65
N ARG A 190 -16.26 -25.07 2.81
CA ARG A 190 -16.91 -23.88 3.37
C ARG A 190 -18.09 -23.41 2.51
N GLU A 191 -17.93 -23.40 1.19
CA GLU A 191 -19.02 -23.08 0.26
C GLU A 191 -20.17 -24.10 0.36
N GLN A 192 -19.85 -25.39 0.46
CA GLN A 192 -20.85 -26.44 0.66
C GLN A 192 -21.61 -26.25 1.97
N LEU A 193 -20.91 -25.91 3.06
CA LEU A 193 -21.52 -25.65 4.37
C LEU A 193 -22.44 -24.43 4.33
N ASN A 194 -21.99 -23.31 3.78
CA ASN A 194 -22.80 -22.09 3.62
C ASN A 194 -24.07 -22.35 2.78
N ASN A 195 -23.94 -23.12 1.69
CA ASN A 195 -25.11 -23.52 0.88
C ASN A 195 -26.11 -24.38 1.66
N MET A 196 -25.64 -25.31 2.50
CA MET A 196 -26.51 -26.13 3.35
C MET A 196 -27.15 -25.33 4.49
N GLU A 197 -26.43 -24.39 5.08
CA GLU A 197 -26.97 -23.46 6.10
C GLU A 197 -28.06 -22.56 5.52
N GLN A 198 -27.86 -22.03 4.30
CA GLN A 198 -28.89 -21.25 3.60
C GLN A 198 -30.13 -22.08 3.27
N GLN A 199 -29.96 -23.36 2.90
CA GLN A 199 -31.09 -24.28 2.68
C GLN A 199 -31.85 -24.55 3.99
N LEU A 200 -31.14 -24.69 5.11
CA LEU A 200 -31.74 -24.85 6.43
C LEU A 200 -32.51 -23.60 6.89
N ALA A 201 -31.96 -22.41 6.68
CA ALA A 201 -32.64 -21.16 6.98
C ALA A 201 -33.94 -21.01 6.17
N LYS A 202 -33.92 -21.37 4.87
CA LYS A 202 -35.12 -21.36 4.01
C LYS A 202 -36.15 -22.40 4.44
N ALA A 203 -35.72 -23.60 4.83
CA ALA A 203 -36.61 -24.67 5.30
C ALA A 203 -37.27 -24.33 6.64
N GLN A 204 -36.63 -23.53 7.50
CA GLN A 204 -37.21 -23.02 8.75
C GLN A 204 -38.30 -21.96 8.54
N THR A 205 -38.29 -21.26 7.40
CA THR A 205 -39.26 -20.22 7.06
C THR A 205 -40.44 -20.71 6.19
N ALA A 206 -40.42 -21.98 5.75
CA ALA A 206 -41.42 -22.52 4.82
C ALA A 206 -42.64 -23.09 5.56
N ASP A 207 -43.80 -22.45 5.41
CA ASP A 207 -45.02 -22.64 6.22
C ASP A 207 -45.96 -23.74 5.69
N GLY A 208 -45.44 -24.91 5.30
CA GLY A 208 -46.24 -25.89 4.53
C GLY A 208 -45.93 -27.39 4.68
N ALA A 209 -45.07 -27.82 5.59
CA ALA A 209 -44.72 -29.24 5.75
C ALA A 209 -45.37 -29.89 6.99
N THR A 210 -45.68 -31.19 6.91
CA THR A 210 -46.22 -31.95 8.04
C THR A 210 -45.18 -31.99 9.20
N PRO A 211 -45.57 -31.78 10.47
CA PRO A 211 -44.61 -31.58 11.56
C PRO A 211 -43.63 -32.74 11.78
N SER A 212 -44.02 -33.98 11.45
CA SER A 212 -43.21 -35.18 11.72
C SER A 212 -42.07 -35.39 10.68
N GLU A 213 -42.35 -35.17 9.39
CA GLU A 213 -41.37 -35.35 8.32
C GLU A 213 -40.39 -34.18 8.23
N ALA A 214 -40.88 -32.96 8.44
CA ALA A 214 -40.04 -31.76 8.51
C ALA A 214 -39.04 -31.83 9.67
N THR A 215 -39.47 -32.30 10.85
CA THR A 215 -38.57 -32.44 12.02
C THR A 215 -37.49 -33.50 11.78
N LYS A 216 -37.83 -34.62 11.15
CA LYS A 216 -36.86 -35.66 10.79
C LYS A 216 -35.84 -35.15 9.76
N GLN A 217 -36.28 -34.50 8.68
CA GLN A 217 -35.39 -33.91 7.68
C GLN A 217 -34.49 -32.80 8.25
N LEU A 218 -35.02 -31.95 9.15
CA LEU A 218 -34.22 -30.94 9.85
C LEU A 218 -33.15 -31.57 10.75
N SER A 219 -33.46 -32.66 11.44
CA SER A 219 -32.48 -33.38 12.28
C SER A 219 -31.38 -34.05 11.45
N GLU A 220 -31.72 -34.63 10.30
CA GLU A 220 -30.76 -35.25 9.38
C GLU A 220 -29.84 -34.19 8.76
N MET A 221 -30.38 -33.02 8.36
CA MET A 221 -29.57 -31.90 7.85
C MET A 221 -28.68 -31.27 8.92
N ARG A 222 -29.16 -31.10 10.16
CA ARG A 222 -28.33 -30.61 11.28
C ARG A 222 -27.17 -31.56 11.60
N ARG A 223 -27.41 -32.87 11.53
CA ARG A 223 -26.35 -33.87 11.71
C ARG A 223 -25.33 -33.83 10.57
N ALA A 224 -25.78 -33.70 9.33
CA ALA A 224 -24.91 -33.57 8.17
C ALA A 224 -24.05 -32.29 8.22
N LEU A 225 -24.61 -31.17 8.72
CA LEU A 225 -23.83 -29.95 8.99
C LEU A 225 -22.74 -30.20 10.04
N GLY A 226 -23.08 -30.82 11.18
CA GLY A 226 -22.08 -31.14 12.22
C GLY A 226 -20.96 -32.07 11.73
N ASP A 227 -21.25 -33.00 10.82
CA ASP A 227 -20.23 -33.85 10.19
C ASP A 227 -19.33 -33.06 9.21
N LYS A 228 -19.88 -32.05 8.52
CA LYS A 228 -19.12 -31.15 7.63
C LYS A 228 -18.26 -30.16 8.40
N GLU A 229 -18.75 -29.64 9.52
CA GLU A 229 -17.98 -28.78 10.44
C GLU A 229 -16.75 -29.52 10.97
N LYS A 230 -16.90 -30.77 11.39
CA LYS A 230 -15.76 -31.63 11.82
C LYS A 230 -14.77 -31.89 10.69
N GLU A 231 -15.24 -32.08 9.45
CA GLU A 231 -14.39 -32.26 8.27
C GLU A 231 -13.57 -30.98 7.99
N ILE A 232 -14.19 -29.80 8.15
CA ILE A 232 -13.51 -28.49 8.01
C ILE A 232 -12.48 -28.31 9.14
N GLU A 233 -12.82 -28.62 10.38
CA GLU A 233 -11.90 -28.50 11.52
C GLU A 233 -10.67 -29.42 11.34
N ALA A 234 -10.87 -30.64 10.83
CA ALA A 234 -9.78 -31.56 10.52
C ALA A 234 -8.88 -31.04 9.39
N LEU A 235 -9.45 -30.47 8.33
CA LEU A 235 -8.70 -29.86 7.23
C LEU A 235 -7.94 -28.59 7.69
N GLN A 236 -8.52 -27.80 8.59
CA GLN A 236 -7.86 -26.65 9.20
C GLN A 236 -6.62 -27.06 9.99
N LYS A 237 -6.73 -28.09 10.85
CA LYS A 237 -5.58 -28.63 11.59
C LYS A 237 -4.49 -29.17 10.66
N ALA A 238 -4.87 -29.85 9.58
CA ALA A 238 -3.90 -30.34 8.59
C ALA A 238 -3.19 -29.19 7.85
N ARG A 239 -3.91 -28.12 7.51
CA ARG A 239 -3.35 -26.90 6.91
C ARG A 239 -2.38 -26.19 7.86
N GLU A 240 -2.76 -25.98 9.11
CA GLU A 240 -1.91 -25.36 10.13
C GLU A 240 -0.61 -26.16 10.35
N HIS A 241 -0.70 -27.49 10.31
CA HIS A 241 0.47 -28.36 10.39
C HIS A 241 1.39 -28.20 9.16
N ALA A 242 0.83 -28.21 7.95
CA ALA A 242 1.59 -28.00 6.72
C ALA A 242 2.24 -26.61 6.66
N GLU A 243 1.55 -25.56 7.11
CA GLU A 243 2.06 -24.20 7.20
C GLU A 243 3.25 -24.10 8.16
N SER A 244 3.18 -24.78 9.31
CA SER A 244 4.29 -24.89 10.26
C SER A 244 5.51 -25.61 9.65
N GLU A 245 5.29 -26.67 8.87
CA GLU A 245 6.38 -27.37 8.19
C GLU A 245 7.08 -26.52 7.14
N VAL A 246 6.33 -25.74 6.34
CA VAL A 246 6.90 -24.81 5.36
C VAL A 246 7.73 -23.74 6.06
N LYS A 247 7.20 -23.14 7.13
CA LYS A 247 7.91 -22.12 7.90
C LYS A 247 9.20 -22.64 8.52
N ASN A 248 9.17 -23.86 9.08
CA ASN A 248 10.37 -24.49 9.62
C ASN A 248 11.42 -24.74 8.52
N ALA A 249 10.99 -25.26 7.36
CA ALA A 249 11.88 -25.49 6.23
C ALA A 249 12.51 -24.19 5.69
N GLN A 250 11.73 -23.09 5.61
CA GLN A 250 12.21 -21.76 5.24
C GLN A 250 13.25 -21.21 6.23
N SER A 251 12.98 -21.30 7.54
CA SER A 251 13.92 -20.86 8.57
C SER A 251 15.25 -21.63 8.52
N GLU A 252 15.20 -22.92 8.19
CA GLU A 252 16.40 -23.74 8.04
C GLU A 252 17.18 -23.36 6.76
N THR A 253 16.48 -23.02 5.66
CA THR A 253 17.14 -22.50 4.44
C THR A 253 17.81 -21.14 4.68
N GLU A 254 17.18 -20.24 5.42
CA GLU A 254 17.78 -18.95 5.81
C GLU A 254 19.03 -19.14 6.67
N ARG A 255 18.96 -20.05 7.65
CA ARG A 255 20.11 -20.39 8.50
C ARG A 255 21.29 -20.93 7.68
N LEU A 256 21.02 -21.79 6.70
CA LEU A 256 22.05 -22.34 5.82
C LEU A 256 22.65 -21.29 4.89
N LEU A 257 21.84 -20.37 4.36
CA LEU A 257 22.30 -19.23 3.57
C LEU A 257 23.22 -18.31 4.40
N GLN A 258 22.84 -18.02 5.64
CA GLN A 258 23.64 -17.22 6.55
C GLN A 258 24.99 -17.88 6.88
N LEU A 259 24.98 -19.19 7.15
CA LEU A 259 26.23 -19.97 7.34
C LEU A 259 27.10 -19.97 6.08
N MET A 260 26.50 -20.03 4.89
CA MET A 260 27.23 -19.96 3.62
C MET A 260 27.88 -18.59 3.42
N GLN A 261 27.15 -17.51 3.73
CA GLN A 261 27.66 -16.14 3.65
C GLN A 261 28.81 -15.92 4.63
N MET A 262 28.66 -16.35 5.89
CA MET A 262 29.73 -16.29 6.89
C MET A 262 30.97 -17.09 6.45
N ALA A 263 30.80 -18.29 5.90
CA ALA A 263 31.91 -19.09 5.39
C ALA A 263 32.61 -18.43 4.19
N GLN A 264 31.85 -17.74 3.32
CA GLN A 264 32.39 -17.01 2.19
C GLN A 264 33.17 -15.76 2.63
N GLU A 265 32.69 -15.04 3.64
CA GLU A 265 33.37 -13.90 4.26
C GLU A 265 34.67 -14.33 4.95
N GLU A 266 34.64 -15.46 5.68
CA GLU A 266 35.83 -16.04 6.31
C GLU A 266 36.87 -16.47 5.27
N GLN A 267 36.41 -17.06 4.16
CA GLN A 267 37.29 -17.44 3.06
C GLN A 267 37.90 -16.20 2.37
N PHE A 268 37.11 -15.16 2.14
CA PHE A 268 37.60 -13.90 1.58
C PHE A 268 38.63 -13.21 2.49
N ALA A 269 38.43 -13.26 3.81
CA ALA A 269 39.40 -12.77 4.79
C ALA A 269 40.72 -13.57 4.77
N LYS A 270 40.63 -14.90 4.64
CA LYS A 270 41.80 -15.78 4.47
C LYS A 270 42.53 -15.46 3.17
N ASP A 271 41.81 -15.31 2.05
CA ASP A 271 42.40 -14.99 0.74
C ASP A 271 43.09 -13.61 0.74
N LYS A 272 42.51 -12.62 1.42
CA LYS A 272 43.14 -11.31 1.63
C LYS A 272 44.45 -11.43 2.42
N THR A 273 44.44 -12.22 3.49
CA THR A 273 45.62 -12.45 4.33
C THR A 273 46.72 -13.19 3.56
N ILE A 274 46.34 -14.20 2.77
CA ILE A 274 47.27 -14.93 1.87
C ILE A 274 47.88 -13.96 0.85
N LYS A 275 47.09 -13.07 0.27
CA LYS A 275 47.57 -12.08 -0.69
C LYS A 275 48.56 -11.09 -0.07
N GLU A 276 48.28 -10.59 1.13
CA GLU A 276 49.18 -9.70 1.87
C GLU A 276 50.51 -10.40 2.23
N LEU A 277 50.47 -11.70 2.59
CA LEU A 277 51.66 -12.51 2.81
C LEU A 277 52.45 -12.77 1.52
N GLN A 278 51.77 -12.99 0.40
CA GLN A 278 52.40 -13.17 -0.92
C GLN A 278 53.05 -11.88 -1.44
N ASP A 279 52.42 -10.71 -1.21
CA ASP A 279 52.97 -9.41 -1.58
C ASP A 279 54.18 -9.04 -0.69
N ALA A 280 54.15 -9.37 0.60
CA ALA A 280 55.29 -9.22 1.51
C ALA A 280 56.50 -10.09 1.08
N LEU A 281 56.24 -11.29 0.55
CA LEU A 281 57.27 -12.17 -0.02
C LEU A 281 57.82 -11.64 -1.36
N ARG A 282 56.99 -10.99 -2.20
CA ARG A 282 57.42 -10.36 -3.46
C ARG A 282 58.18 -9.04 -3.26
N GLY A 283 57.91 -8.31 -2.20
CA GLY A 283 58.57 -7.03 -1.88
C GLY A 283 60.03 -7.14 -1.39
N GLY A 284 60.53 -8.34 -1.10
CA GLY A 284 61.90 -8.59 -0.63
C GLY A 284 62.99 -8.60 -1.73
N GLY A 285 62.62 -8.45 -3.01
CA GLY A 285 63.55 -8.55 -4.15
C GLY A 285 63.72 -7.24 -4.93
N GLY A 286 64.71 -6.43 -4.51
CA GLY A 286 65.54 -5.50 -5.27
C GLY A 286 65.06 -4.77 -6.55
N GLY A 287 65.36 -3.46 -6.61
CA GLY A 287 65.85 -2.84 -7.86
C GLY A 287 65.27 -1.47 -8.22
N ALA A 288 66.09 -0.43 -8.03
CA ALA A 288 65.84 0.99 -8.33
C ALA A 288 65.85 1.35 -9.85
N GLY A 289 65.31 2.53 -10.20
CA GLY A 289 65.52 3.12 -11.54
C GLY A 289 64.77 4.42 -11.90
N MET A 290 65.22 5.56 -11.35
CA MET A 290 65.39 6.93 -11.92
C MET A 290 64.31 7.70 -12.77
N LYS A 291 64.19 9.00 -12.42
CA LYS A 291 63.60 10.18 -13.12
C LYS A 291 64.34 10.48 -14.46
N LYS A 292 63.94 11.31 -15.46
CA LYS A 292 63.21 12.62 -15.56
C LYS A 292 63.00 12.99 -17.09
N PRO A 293 62.65 14.24 -17.56
CA PRO A 293 61.43 14.59 -18.32
C PRO A 293 61.61 15.11 -19.77
N GLY A 294 60.52 15.42 -20.49
CA GLY A 294 60.56 16.23 -21.74
C GLY A 294 59.20 16.36 -22.44
N ALA A 295 58.83 17.58 -22.81
CA ALA A 295 57.52 17.99 -23.35
C ALA A 295 57.39 17.83 -24.88
N GLY A 296 56.15 17.77 -25.39
CA GLY A 296 55.86 17.81 -26.83
C GLY A 296 54.38 17.67 -27.19
N SER A 297 53.78 18.79 -27.53
CA SER A 297 52.45 19.14 -28.08
C SER A 297 51.68 18.18 -29.02
N THR A 298 50.36 18.11 -28.72
CA THR A 298 49.16 18.23 -29.60
C THR A 298 48.71 17.11 -30.57
N PRO A 299 47.38 17.00 -30.82
CA PRO A 299 46.67 15.74 -31.07
C PRO A 299 46.16 15.58 -32.50
N SER A 300 45.86 14.33 -32.90
CA SER A 300 44.91 14.06 -33.98
C SER A 300 44.31 12.65 -33.85
N THR A 301 43.03 12.62 -33.48
CA THR A 301 42.08 11.50 -33.64
C THR A 301 41.08 11.91 -34.74
N PRO A 302 40.18 11.04 -35.19
CA PRO A 302 40.36 9.88 -36.05
C PRO A 302 39.70 10.09 -37.43
N ALA A 303 40.15 9.37 -38.45
CA ALA A 303 39.46 9.32 -39.75
C ALA A 303 38.19 8.46 -39.64
N LYS A 304 37.04 9.07 -39.92
CA LYS A 304 35.74 8.44 -40.09
C LYS A 304 35.49 8.27 -41.59
N MET A 305 35.05 7.08 -41.98
CA MET A 305 34.42 6.81 -43.28
C MET A 305 33.14 7.65 -43.42
N ASP A 306 32.93 8.22 -44.61
CA ASP A 306 31.67 8.23 -45.37
C ASP A 306 31.83 9.15 -46.59
N GLY A 307 31.23 8.77 -47.73
CA GLY A 307 30.87 9.72 -48.79
C GLY A 307 31.37 9.42 -50.20
N ILE A 308 30.50 8.78 -50.98
CA ILE A 308 30.18 8.96 -52.41
C ILE A 308 30.97 10.07 -53.16
N PRO A 309 31.38 9.82 -54.42
CA PRO A 309 31.29 10.87 -55.43
C PRO A 309 30.48 10.43 -56.66
N ALA A 310 29.47 11.24 -56.98
CA ALA A 310 29.02 11.48 -58.34
C ALA A 310 30.05 12.39 -59.04
N GLY A 311 30.30 12.17 -60.32
CA GLY A 311 31.23 12.99 -61.09
C GLY A 311 31.34 12.58 -62.56
N LEU A 312 30.25 12.75 -63.30
CA LEU A 312 30.28 12.79 -64.76
C LEU A 312 31.14 13.98 -65.22
N SER A 313 32.15 13.70 -66.05
CA SER A 313 32.88 14.69 -66.83
C SER A 313 33.20 14.06 -68.19
N THR A 314 32.27 14.19 -69.12
CA THR A 314 32.44 13.93 -70.55
C THR A 314 33.16 15.11 -71.19
N ALA A 315 34.49 15.07 -71.25
CA ALA A 315 35.28 16.04 -72.00
C ALA A 315 36.57 15.41 -72.52
N SER A 316 36.51 14.68 -73.64
CA SER A 316 37.65 14.62 -74.59
C SER A 316 37.32 13.99 -75.96
N ALA A 317 36.17 13.33 -76.15
CA ALA A 317 35.89 12.68 -77.43
C ALA A 317 35.31 13.62 -78.53
N GLY A 318 34.71 14.75 -78.15
CA GLY A 318 34.05 15.67 -79.10
C GLY A 318 34.99 16.57 -79.90
N GLN A 319 36.20 16.86 -79.39
CA GLN A 319 37.12 17.81 -80.03
C GLN A 319 37.96 17.19 -81.16
N MET A 320 38.14 15.86 -81.20
CA MET A 320 38.85 15.20 -82.30
C MET A 320 37.95 14.83 -83.49
N ALA A 321 36.63 14.68 -83.28
CA ALA A 321 35.69 14.36 -84.35
C ALA A 321 35.31 15.59 -85.22
N ALA A 322 35.26 16.79 -84.64
CA ALA A 322 34.89 18.01 -85.37
C ALA A 322 35.98 18.49 -86.36
N GLN A 323 37.26 18.28 -86.04
CA GLN A 323 38.39 18.69 -86.91
C GLN A 323 38.63 17.76 -88.10
N ALA A 324 38.12 16.52 -88.07
CA ALA A 324 38.23 15.59 -89.18
C ALA A 324 37.13 15.81 -90.25
N ALA A 325 35.93 16.24 -89.83
CA ALA A 325 34.81 16.53 -90.74
C ALA A 325 35.04 17.78 -91.60
N GLU A 326 35.68 18.83 -91.03
CA GLU A 326 35.93 20.11 -91.71
C GLU A 326 37.02 20.02 -92.81
N LYS A 327 37.96 19.05 -92.68
CA LYS A 327 38.98 18.77 -93.71
C LYS A 327 38.43 17.95 -94.89
N ALA A 328 37.40 17.14 -94.68
CA ALA A 328 36.80 16.32 -95.73
C ALA A 328 35.87 17.13 -96.65
N THR A 329 35.16 18.14 -96.10
CA THR A 329 34.32 19.06 -96.90
C THR A 329 35.15 20.03 -97.74
N ALA A 330 36.26 20.57 -97.20
CA ALA A 330 37.16 21.46 -97.93
C ALA A 330 37.85 20.79 -99.14
N ALA A 331 38.16 19.49 -99.07
CA ALA A 331 38.73 18.73 -100.18
C ALA A 331 37.71 18.46 -101.31
N SER A 332 36.43 18.30 -100.96
CA SER A 332 35.34 18.07 -101.93
C SER A 332 34.96 19.34 -102.69
N GLU A 333 34.95 20.50 -102.03
CA GLU A 333 34.70 21.80 -102.67
C GLU A 333 35.85 22.24 -103.60
N ALA A 334 37.10 21.95 -103.24
CA ALA A 334 38.27 22.19 -104.10
C ALA A 334 38.26 21.33 -105.37
N ALA A 335 37.80 20.07 -105.28
CA ALA A 335 37.65 19.18 -106.43
C ALA A 335 36.55 19.66 -107.40
N LYS A 336 35.41 20.17 -106.88
CA LYS A 336 34.34 20.76 -107.71
C LYS A 336 34.78 22.03 -108.43
N ALA A 337 35.53 22.92 -107.76
CA ALA A 337 36.06 24.14 -108.39
C ALA A 337 37.06 23.83 -109.54
N THR A 338 37.84 22.76 -109.39
CA THR A 338 38.81 22.32 -110.42
C THR A 338 38.11 21.71 -111.65
N LEU A 339 36.98 21.01 -111.43
CA LEU A 339 36.16 20.44 -112.51
C LEU A 339 35.40 21.52 -113.30
N GLU A 340 34.95 22.58 -112.64
CA GLU A 340 34.27 23.71 -113.28
C GLU A 340 35.25 24.60 -114.07
N GLN A 341 36.50 24.72 -113.59
CA GLN A 341 37.58 25.37 -114.32
C GLN A 341 38.00 24.57 -115.57
N ALA A 342 37.95 23.23 -115.53
CA ALA A 342 38.18 22.37 -116.70
C ALA A 342 37.05 22.48 -117.75
N LYS A 343 35.80 22.63 -117.32
CA LYS A 343 34.65 22.83 -118.24
C LYS A 343 34.71 24.16 -118.99
N ASN A 344 35.21 25.23 -118.37
CA ASN A 344 35.35 26.53 -119.04
C ASN A 344 36.51 26.57 -120.07
N VAL A 345 37.50 25.69 -119.95
CA VAL A 345 38.60 25.54 -120.94
C VAL A 345 38.16 24.75 -122.17
N ALA A 346 37.20 23.84 -122.04
CA ALA A 346 36.66 23.06 -123.15
C ALA A 346 35.70 23.83 -124.08
N GLN A 347 35.24 25.03 -123.68
CA GLN A 347 34.32 25.86 -124.50
C GLN A 347 35.03 26.79 -125.50
N ALA A 348 36.36 26.69 -125.66
CA ALA A 348 37.13 27.52 -126.58
C ALA A 348 38.01 26.69 -127.53
N SER A 349 37.45 25.69 -128.21
CA SER A 349 38.02 25.17 -129.45
C SER A 349 36.90 24.58 -130.31
N ASP A 350 36.42 25.41 -131.23
CA ASP A 350 35.37 25.12 -132.19
C ASP A 350 35.90 24.16 -133.26
N GLY A 351 35.31 22.96 -133.36
CA GLY A 351 35.45 22.04 -134.49
C GLY A 351 36.32 20.80 -134.25
N SER A 352 35.71 19.70 -133.81
CA SER A 352 36.25 18.35 -134.06
C SER A 352 35.17 17.25 -133.99
N SER A 353 35.49 16.13 -134.65
CA SER A 353 34.62 15.03 -135.05
C SER A 353 34.10 14.15 -133.90
N GLY A 354 32.92 13.52 -134.08
CA GLY A 354 32.23 12.68 -133.09
C GLY A 354 32.96 11.45 -132.54
N ILE A 355 34.23 11.22 -132.89
CA ILE A 355 35.11 10.20 -132.29
C ILE A 355 35.69 10.72 -130.95
N GLU A 356 36.02 12.01 -130.87
CA GLU A 356 36.60 12.62 -129.66
C GLU A 356 35.59 12.72 -128.52
N ASN A 357 34.30 12.91 -128.82
CA ASN A 357 33.23 12.90 -127.81
C ASN A 357 33.02 11.50 -127.18
N HIS A 358 33.14 10.42 -127.96
CA HIS A 358 33.02 9.06 -127.41
C HIS A 358 34.21 8.69 -126.52
N GLU A 359 35.40 9.23 -126.79
CA GLU A 359 36.60 9.03 -125.97
C GLU A 359 36.48 9.78 -124.63
N ILE A 360 35.92 10.99 -124.65
CA ILE A 360 35.58 11.75 -123.44
C ILE A 360 34.54 11.00 -122.59
N ASP A 361 33.46 10.48 -123.19
CA ASP A 361 32.44 9.69 -122.48
C ASP A 361 33.01 8.42 -121.84
N LEU A 362 33.95 7.75 -122.52
CA LEU A 362 34.65 6.56 -122.00
C LEU A 362 35.50 6.91 -120.78
N LEU A 363 36.27 8.00 -120.86
CA LEU A 363 37.08 8.49 -119.74
C LEU A 363 36.21 8.94 -118.56
N GLU A 364 35.04 9.54 -118.79
CA GLU A 364 34.07 9.86 -117.74
C GLU A 364 33.46 8.61 -117.09
N MET A 365 33.15 7.57 -117.88
CA MET A 365 32.63 6.30 -117.37
C MET A 365 33.69 5.54 -116.55
N GLU A 366 34.95 5.55 -117.00
CA GLU A 366 36.08 5.00 -116.23
C GLU A 366 36.36 5.79 -114.95
N GLY A 367 36.21 7.12 -115.00
CA GLY A 367 36.28 7.99 -113.83
C GLY A 367 35.22 7.64 -112.80
N ARG A 368 33.96 7.51 -113.23
CA ARG A 368 32.84 7.04 -112.39
C ARG A 368 33.07 5.63 -111.86
N GLN A 369 33.63 4.72 -112.66
CA GLN A 369 33.95 3.37 -112.23
C GLN A 369 35.04 3.35 -111.14
N ARG A 370 36.07 4.21 -111.24
CA ARG A 370 37.07 4.39 -110.18
C ARG A 370 36.46 4.99 -108.92
N GLU A 371 35.59 5.97 -109.05
CA GLU A 371 34.88 6.57 -107.92
C GLU A 371 34.01 5.54 -107.18
N TYR A 372 33.23 4.73 -107.91
CA TYR A 372 32.48 3.62 -107.33
C TYR A 372 33.37 2.59 -106.64
N ARG A 373 34.55 2.28 -107.22
CA ARG A 373 35.52 1.36 -106.61
C ARG A 373 36.03 1.88 -105.27
N LEU A 374 36.43 3.15 -105.22
CA LEU A 374 36.88 3.79 -103.99
C LEU A 374 35.75 3.86 -102.95
N HIS A 375 34.51 4.07 -103.37
CA HIS A 375 33.36 4.07 -102.47
C HIS A 375 33.10 2.68 -101.87
N VAL A 376 33.23 1.62 -102.67
CA VAL A 376 33.14 0.23 -102.19
C VAL A 376 34.25 -0.08 -101.19
N GLU A 377 35.50 0.30 -101.50
CA GLU A 377 36.64 0.12 -100.57
C GLU A 377 36.41 0.87 -99.25
N GLN A 378 35.87 2.09 -99.28
CA GLN A 378 35.52 2.85 -98.08
C GLN A 378 34.41 2.15 -97.26
N ILE A 379 33.38 1.64 -97.93
CA ILE A 379 32.30 0.88 -97.27
C ILE A 379 32.86 -0.40 -96.62
N GLU A 380 33.78 -1.10 -97.27
CA GLU A 380 34.43 -2.29 -96.71
C GLU A 380 35.25 -1.97 -95.45
N VAL A 381 35.97 -0.84 -95.44
CA VAL A 381 36.69 -0.37 -94.24
C VAL A 381 35.70 -0.01 -93.13
N ASP A 382 34.62 0.69 -93.44
CA ASP A 382 33.59 1.07 -92.47
C ASP A 382 32.87 -0.17 -91.89
N ILE A 383 32.61 -1.20 -92.70
CA ILE A 383 32.06 -2.48 -92.24
C ILE A 383 33.03 -3.13 -91.24
N LYS A 384 34.32 -3.23 -91.58
CA LYS A 384 35.33 -3.81 -90.67
C LYS A 384 35.44 -3.06 -89.34
N LEU A 385 35.36 -1.72 -89.37
CA LEU A 385 35.37 -0.90 -88.17
C LEU A 385 34.11 -1.11 -87.33
N LYS A 386 32.94 -1.19 -87.96
CA LYS A 386 31.66 -1.48 -87.27
C LYS A 386 31.64 -2.89 -86.70
N ASP A 387 32.16 -3.89 -87.41
CA ASP A 387 32.28 -5.27 -86.92
C ASP A 387 33.19 -5.34 -85.69
N SER A 388 34.32 -4.63 -85.70
CA SER A 388 35.20 -4.51 -84.53
C SER A 388 34.49 -3.86 -83.35
N LEU A 389 33.69 -2.80 -83.59
CA LEU A 389 32.91 -2.15 -82.54
C LEU A 389 31.80 -3.06 -81.98
N ILE A 390 31.10 -3.80 -82.84
CA ILE A 390 30.08 -4.77 -82.44
C ILE A 390 30.70 -5.86 -81.57
N ASN A 391 31.87 -6.39 -81.95
CA ASN A 391 32.57 -7.39 -81.17
C ASN A 391 32.95 -6.86 -79.78
N ASN A 392 33.53 -5.65 -79.70
CA ASN A 392 33.86 -5.01 -78.42
C ASN A 392 32.64 -4.78 -77.53
N LEU A 393 31.53 -4.29 -78.10
CA LEU A 393 30.27 -4.09 -77.37
C LEU A 393 29.64 -5.43 -76.94
N SER A 394 29.77 -6.48 -77.76
CA SER A 394 29.31 -7.82 -77.43
C SER A 394 30.09 -8.39 -76.26
N ASP A 395 31.41 -8.24 -76.26
CA ASP A 395 32.29 -8.67 -75.16
C ASP A 395 32.00 -7.88 -73.87
N GLU A 396 31.78 -6.57 -73.98
CA GLU A 396 31.43 -5.74 -72.82
C GLU A 396 30.05 -6.11 -72.24
N ASN A 397 29.04 -6.35 -73.09
CA ASN A 397 27.73 -6.85 -72.64
C ASN A 397 27.82 -8.25 -72.04
N LYS A 398 28.76 -9.08 -72.49
CA LYS A 398 29.01 -10.40 -71.88
C LYS A 398 29.57 -10.22 -70.46
N ARG A 399 30.59 -9.37 -70.29
CA ARG A 399 31.16 -9.05 -68.96
C ARG A 399 30.12 -8.45 -68.02
N GLN A 400 29.25 -7.57 -68.52
CA GLN A 400 28.18 -6.98 -67.70
C GLN A 400 27.16 -8.03 -67.26
N ARG A 401 26.80 -9.00 -68.11
CA ARG A 401 25.92 -10.11 -67.73
C ARG A 401 26.55 -11.00 -66.68
N GLU A 402 27.80 -11.40 -66.87
CA GLU A 402 28.55 -12.20 -65.87
C GLU A 402 28.61 -11.47 -64.52
N ARG A 403 28.85 -10.15 -64.52
CA ARG A 403 28.85 -9.34 -63.29
C ARG A 403 27.47 -9.21 -62.62
N MET A 404 26.39 -9.18 -63.40
CA MET A 404 25.04 -9.18 -62.83
C MET A 404 24.73 -10.53 -62.19
N GLU A 405 25.10 -11.64 -62.84
CA GLU A 405 24.94 -12.98 -62.27
C GLU A 405 25.70 -13.13 -60.94
N GLU A 406 26.95 -12.65 -60.86
CA GLU A 406 27.72 -12.65 -59.61
C GLU A 406 27.06 -11.84 -58.49
N LEU A 407 26.51 -10.66 -58.79
CA LEU A 407 25.81 -9.82 -57.82
C LEU A 407 24.49 -10.45 -57.37
N GLU A 408 23.76 -11.12 -58.27
CA GLU A 408 22.53 -11.84 -57.93
C GLU A 408 22.82 -13.01 -56.97
N GLU A 409 23.90 -13.76 -57.19
CA GLU A 409 24.35 -14.81 -56.29
C GLU A 409 24.76 -14.25 -54.91
N GLU A 410 25.46 -13.12 -54.87
CA GLU A 410 25.86 -12.46 -53.62
C GLU A 410 24.64 -11.96 -52.82
N VAL A 411 23.65 -11.36 -53.48
CA VAL A 411 22.40 -10.94 -52.85
C VAL A 411 21.66 -12.15 -52.28
N HIS A 412 21.54 -13.24 -53.05
CA HIS A 412 20.86 -14.45 -52.58
C HIS A 412 21.59 -15.06 -51.36
N ALA A 413 22.93 -15.05 -51.35
CA ALA A 413 23.70 -15.53 -50.20
C ALA A 413 23.45 -14.69 -48.93
N LEU A 414 23.42 -13.35 -49.07
CA LEU A 414 23.13 -12.43 -47.97
C LEU A 414 21.70 -12.58 -47.44
N GLU A 415 20.72 -12.82 -48.33
CA GLU A 415 19.33 -13.10 -47.93
C GLU A 415 19.22 -14.39 -47.11
N GLU A 416 19.95 -15.44 -47.50
CA GLU A 416 19.98 -16.70 -46.77
C GLU A 416 20.72 -16.59 -45.43
N GLU A 417 21.77 -15.79 -45.33
CA GLU A 417 22.42 -15.49 -44.05
C GLU A 417 21.51 -14.68 -43.12
N LEU A 418 20.76 -13.71 -43.66
CA LEU A 418 19.82 -12.92 -42.87
C LEU A 418 18.69 -13.78 -42.30
N LYS A 419 18.17 -14.75 -43.08
CA LYS A 419 17.16 -15.72 -42.60
C LYS A 419 17.68 -16.62 -41.50
N LYS A 420 18.97 -16.96 -41.51
CA LYS A 420 19.62 -17.82 -40.49
C LYS A 420 20.05 -17.04 -39.25
N ASN A 421 19.84 -15.74 -39.21
CA ASN A 421 20.28 -14.91 -38.10
C ASN A 421 19.39 -15.14 -36.87
N GLU A 422 19.79 -16.08 -36.02
CA GLU A 422 19.12 -16.49 -34.76
C GLU A 422 18.71 -15.29 -33.88
N LYS A 423 19.45 -14.17 -33.98
CA LYS A 423 19.13 -12.93 -33.24
C LYS A 423 17.78 -12.33 -33.63
N ILE A 424 17.31 -12.54 -34.86
CA ILE A 424 15.98 -12.05 -35.30
C ILE A 424 14.89 -12.86 -34.59
N GLU A 425 15.03 -14.19 -34.54
CA GLU A 425 14.10 -15.07 -33.83
C GLU A 425 14.07 -14.78 -32.32
N GLU A 426 15.24 -14.54 -31.70
CA GLU A 426 15.33 -14.14 -30.29
C GLU A 426 14.62 -12.80 -30.02
N LEU A 427 14.79 -11.81 -30.91
CA LEU A 427 14.11 -10.51 -30.80
C LEU A 427 12.59 -10.66 -30.95
N GLU A 428 12.12 -11.48 -31.88
CA GLU A 428 10.69 -11.77 -32.04
C GLU A 428 10.09 -12.43 -30.80
N GLN A 429 10.79 -13.40 -30.20
CA GLN A 429 10.39 -14.02 -28.93
C GLN A 429 10.36 -13.01 -27.78
N LEU A 430 11.37 -12.15 -27.67
CA LEU A 430 11.40 -11.08 -26.67
C LEU A 430 10.22 -10.11 -26.82
N VAL A 431 9.84 -9.75 -28.05
CA VAL A 431 8.67 -8.91 -28.31
C VAL A 431 7.38 -9.57 -27.82
N VAL A 432 7.21 -10.88 -28.00
CA VAL A 432 6.06 -11.62 -27.47
C VAL A 432 6.03 -11.57 -25.94
N VAL A 433 7.17 -11.81 -25.29
CA VAL A 433 7.28 -11.75 -23.82
C VAL A 433 6.98 -10.34 -23.30
N VAL A 434 7.45 -9.29 -23.98
CA VAL A 434 7.16 -7.90 -23.61
C VAL A 434 5.67 -7.60 -23.74
N LYS A 435 5.00 -8.08 -24.80
CA LYS A 435 3.54 -7.92 -24.95
C LYS A 435 2.77 -8.59 -23.81
N GLN A 436 3.10 -9.84 -23.49
CA GLN A 436 2.48 -10.56 -22.36
C GLN A 436 2.70 -9.85 -21.02
N LYS A 437 3.90 -9.31 -20.80
CA LYS A 437 4.19 -8.53 -19.58
C LYS A 437 3.40 -7.22 -19.55
N ASN A 438 3.23 -6.54 -20.67
CA ASN A 438 2.43 -5.32 -20.74
C ASN A 438 0.95 -5.59 -20.47
N GLU A 439 0.38 -6.65 -21.07
CA GLU A 439 -1.00 -7.09 -20.77
C GLU A 439 -1.17 -7.40 -19.27
N ARG A 440 -0.19 -8.09 -18.68
CA ARG A 440 -0.21 -8.37 -17.23
C ARG A 440 -0.10 -7.09 -16.38
N ILE A 441 0.67 -6.10 -16.81
CA ILE A 441 0.76 -4.81 -16.13
C ILE A 441 -0.59 -4.09 -16.19
N GLU A 442 -1.25 -4.06 -17.34
CA GLU A 442 -2.57 -3.45 -17.51
C GLU A 442 -3.62 -4.09 -16.58
N GLU A 443 -3.65 -5.42 -16.47
CA GLU A 443 -4.53 -6.13 -15.53
C GLU A 443 -4.28 -5.72 -14.07
N LEU A 444 -3.01 -5.62 -13.68
CA LEU A 444 -2.63 -5.22 -12.31
C LEU A 444 -2.97 -3.76 -12.04
N GLU A 445 -2.80 -2.88 -13.03
CA GLU A 445 -3.20 -1.48 -12.92
C GLU A 445 -4.72 -1.34 -12.77
N GLU A 446 -5.51 -2.13 -13.51
CA GLU A 446 -6.97 -2.10 -13.37
C GLU A 446 -7.43 -2.65 -12.02
N ALA A 447 -6.82 -3.75 -11.53
CA ALA A 447 -7.06 -4.26 -10.19
C ALA A 447 -6.70 -3.23 -9.11
N LEU A 448 -5.59 -2.49 -9.29
CA LEU A 448 -5.19 -1.42 -8.39
C LEU A 448 -6.20 -0.26 -8.41
N ARG A 449 -6.68 0.16 -9.59
CA ARG A 449 -7.72 1.18 -9.72
C ARG A 449 -9.01 0.77 -9.00
N GLN A 450 -9.41 -0.49 -9.13
CA GLN A 450 -10.57 -1.04 -8.42
C GLN A 450 -10.35 -1.05 -6.91
N SER A 451 -9.18 -1.49 -6.45
CA SER A 451 -8.83 -1.47 -5.02
C SER A 451 -8.87 -0.05 -4.43
N VAL A 452 -8.41 0.96 -5.19
CA VAL A 452 -8.47 2.36 -4.76
C VAL A 452 -9.91 2.85 -4.70
N ARG A 453 -10.76 2.53 -5.69
CA ARG A 453 -12.18 2.89 -5.66
C ARG A 453 -12.91 2.29 -4.45
N ILE A 454 -12.70 1.00 -4.19
CA ILE A 454 -13.29 0.31 -3.03
C ILE A 454 -12.82 0.96 -1.73
N ALA A 455 -11.55 1.35 -1.62
CA ALA A 455 -11.04 2.05 -0.45
C ALA A 455 -11.73 3.40 -0.25
N THR A 456 -11.88 4.21 -1.30
CA THR A 456 -12.61 5.48 -1.21
C THR A 456 -14.08 5.31 -0.87
N ASP A 457 -14.77 4.31 -1.44
CA ASP A 457 -16.18 4.05 -1.13
C ASP A 457 -16.35 3.62 0.34
N MET A 458 -15.46 2.76 0.83
CA MET A 458 -15.44 2.33 2.23
C MET A 458 -15.14 3.49 3.19
N GLU A 459 -14.25 4.42 2.83
CA GLU A 459 -13.98 5.63 3.61
C GLU A 459 -15.20 6.57 3.65
N MET A 460 -15.90 6.73 2.54
CA MET A 460 -17.14 7.52 2.48
C MET A 460 -18.25 6.91 3.36
N GLU A 461 -18.46 5.60 3.29
CA GLU A 461 -19.45 4.91 4.12
C GLU A 461 -19.11 5.00 5.61
N GLN A 462 -17.83 4.86 5.98
CA GLN A 462 -17.37 5.08 7.35
C GLN A 462 -17.66 6.51 7.83
N HIS A 463 -17.44 7.51 6.99
CA HIS A 463 -17.74 8.90 7.34
C HIS A 463 -19.25 9.12 7.53
N GLU A 464 -20.10 8.52 6.69
CA GLU A 464 -21.56 8.56 6.87
C GLU A 464 -22.01 7.88 8.17
N ASP A 465 -21.46 6.70 8.47
CA ASP A 465 -21.78 5.97 9.70
C ASP A 465 -21.30 6.70 10.96
N GLU A 466 -20.13 7.36 10.91
CA GLU A 466 -19.67 8.24 11.99
C GLU A 466 -20.62 9.41 12.21
N LYS A 467 -21.13 10.01 11.13
CA LYS A 467 -22.12 11.09 11.21
C LYS A 467 -23.42 10.59 11.84
N ARG A 468 -23.96 9.45 11.39
CA ARG A 468 -25.15 8.82 11.99
C ARG A 468 -24.94 8.51 13.47
N LYS A 469 -23.76 8.00 13.85
CA LYS A 469 -23.42 7.72 15.25
C LYS A 469 -23.39 8.99 16.09
N LYS A 470 -22.85 10.10 15.58
CA LYS A 470 -22.88 11.41 16.26
C LYS A 470 -24.32 11.89 16.47
N GLU A 471 -25.17 11.80 15.45
CA GLU A 471 -26.59 12.18 15.55
C GLU A 471 -27.37 11.32 16.55
N ILE A 472 -27.13 10.01 16.58
CA ILE A 472 -27.74 9.09 17.56
C ILE A 472 -27.26 9.43 18.98
N ASN A 473 -25.96 9.67 19.17
CA ASN A 473 -25.40 10.04 20.47
C ASN A 473 -25.98 11.37 20.98
N GLU A 474 -26.15 12.37 20.12
CA GLU A 474 -26.80 13.62 20.50
C GLU A 474 -28.27 13.42 20.91
N LYS A 475 -29.00 12.55 20.20
CA LYS A 475 -30.38 12.18 20.57
C LYS A 475 -30.41 11.44 21.90
N LEU A 476 -29.50 10.50 22.14
CA LEU A 476 -29.38 9.79 23.41
C LEU A 476 -29.09 10.76 24.56
N ALA A 477 -28.12 11.67 24.41
CA ALA A 477 -27.80 12.66 25.43
C ALA A 477 -29.02 13.55 25.76
N LYS A 478 -29.80 13.96 24.74
CA LYS A 478 -31.05 14.72 24.95
C LYS A 478 -32.12 13.90 25.68
N LEU A 479 -32.26 12.62 25.36
CA LEU A 479 -33.20 11.72 26.03
C LEU A 479 -32.80 11.42 27.47
N GLU A 480 -31.51 11.19 27.73
CA GLU A 480 -30.95 11.00 29.07
C GLU A 480 -31.17 12.25 29.94
N ALA A 481 -30.89 13.44 29.41
CA ALA A 481 -31.15 14.70 30.11
C ALA A 481 -32.65 14.88 30.44
N ARG A 482 -33.54 14.54 29.49
CA ARG A 482 -35.00 14.57 29.72
C ARG A 482 -35.43 13.57 30.78
N LEU A 483 -34.90 12.34 30.75
CA LEU A 483 -35.21 11.30 31.73
C LEU A 483 -34.75 11.73 33.13
N ALA A 484 -33.53 12.25 33.25
CA ALA A 484 -32.99 12.76 34.51
C ALA A 484 -33.82 13.92 35.06
N SER A 485 -34.22 14.87 34.20
CA SER A 485 -35.11 15.97 34.59
C SER A 485 -36.48 15.47 35.04
N ALA A 486 -37.09 14.52 34.32
CA ALA A 486 -38.36 13.93 34.69
C ALA A 486 -38.29 13.15 36.01
N GLN A 487 -37.23 12.37 36.23
CA GLN A 487 -36.97 11.67 37.48
C GLN A 487 -36.75 12.63 38.65
N ASN A 488 -35.96 13.70 38.47
CA ASN A 488 -35.78 14.73 39.48
C ASN A 488 -37.10 15.43 39.82
N ALA A 489 -37.90 15.77 38.81
CA ALA A 489 -39.21 16.39 39.01
C ALA A 489 -40.21 15.44 39.71
N HIS A 490 -40.12 14.13 39.46
CA HIS A 490 -40.89 13.12 40.18
C HIS A 490 -40.41 12.98 41.63
N ASN A 491 -39.11 12.88 41.86
CA ASN A 491 -38.49 12.76 43.18
C ASN A 491 -38.78 13.97 44.09
N LEU A 492 -38.87 15.17 43.51
CA LEU A 492 -39.25 16.40 44.23
C LEU A 492 -40.74 16.42 44.61
N ARG A 493 -41.60 15.75 43.86
CA ARG A 493 -43.05 15.69 44.10
C ARG A 493 -43.49 14.48 44.93
N CYS A 494 -42.59 13.54 45.19
CA CYS A 494 -42.87 12.32 45.94
C CYS A 494 -42.89 12.59 47.45
N THR A 495 -44.08 12.52 48.05
CA THR A 495 -44.30 12.80 49.49
C THR A 495 -43.67 11.75 50.42
N SER A 496 -43.54 10.49 50.00
CA SER A 496 -42.85 9.45 50.78
C SER A 496 -41.33 9.62 50.78
N CYS A 497 -40.77 10.14 49.68
CA CYS A 497 -39.34 10.48 49.58
C CYS A 497 -39.01 11.80 50.29
N GLN A 498 -39.95 12.74 50.43
CA GLN A 498 -39.72 14.03 51.08
C GLN A 498 -39.24 13.88 52.52
N THR A 499 -39.85 13.00 53.31
CA THR A 499 -39.45 12.73 54.70
C THR A 499 -38.05 12.13 54.79
N VAL A 500 -37.71 11.21 53.87
CA VAL A 500 -36.39 10.58 53.81
C VAL A 500 -35.34 11.61 53.38
N ARG A 501 -35.64 12.46 52.39
CA ARG A 501 -34.76 13.56 51.95
C ARG A 501 -34.50 14.57 53.06
N GLN A 502 -35.52 15.00 53.80
CA GLN A 502 -35.34 15.91 54.94
C GLN A 502 -34.44 15.30 56.02
N ARG A 503 -34.62 14.01 56.32
CA ARG A 503 -33.73 13.29 57.25
C ARG A 503 -32.31 13.16 56.72
N LEU A 504 -32.15 12.88 55.43
CA LEU A 504 -30.84 12.81 54.78
C LEU A 504 -30.12 14.16 54.87
N THR A 505 -30.80 15.25 54.51
CA THR A 505 -30.23 16.61 54.62
C THR A 505 -29.89 17.00 56.06
N GLN A 506 -30.70 16.59 57.05
CA GLN A 506 -30.38 16.80 58.46
C GLN A 506 -29.12 16.04 58.89
N VAL A 507 -28.99 14.77 58.46
CA VAL A 507 -27.81 13.95 58.73
C VAL A 507 -26.57 14.50 58.03
N GLU A 508 -26.68 14.94 56.78
CA GLU A 508 -25.60 15.58 56.02
C GLU A 508 -25.15 16.88 56.67
N THR A 509 -26.09 17.72 57.12
CA THR A 509 -25.78 18.98 57.82
C THR A 509 -25.07 18.70 59.14
N CYS A 510 -25.56 17.74 59.93
CA CYS A 510 -24.94 17.33 61.19
C CYS A 510 -23.54 16.73 60.96
N TYR A 511 -23.38 15.88 59.94
CA TYR A 511 -22.09 15.31 59.57
C TYR A 511 -21.09 16.39 59.16
N ASN A 512 -21.48 17.33 58.29
CA ASN A 512 -20.62 18.43 57.86
C ASN A 512 -20.22 19.33 59.02
N GLN A 513 -21.14 19.60 59.95
CA GLN A 513 -20.85 20.36 61.16
C GLN A 513 -19.82 19.63 62.02
N VAL A 514 -20.04 18.35 62.34
CA VAL A 514 -19.10 17.54 63.15
C VAL A 514 -17.75 17.38 62.45
N ALA A 515 -17.73 17.22 61.12
CA ALA A 515 -16.51 17.15 60.33
C ALA A 515 -15.72 18.47 60.38
N SER A 516 -16.41 19.61 60.25
CA SER A 516 -15.82 20.95 60.38
C SER A 516 -15.29 21.22 61.78
N GLU A 517 -16.06 20.90 62.82
CA GLU A 517 -15.65 21.02 64.23
C GLU A 517 -14.41 20.15 64.49
N ARG A 518 -14.41 18.91 64.01
CA ARG A 518 -13.25 18.01 64.11
C ARG A 518 -12.01 18.56 63.40
N GLN A 519 -12.17 19.13 62.20
CA GLN A 519 -11.07 19.75 61.47
C GLN A 519 -10.50 20.96 62.24
N HIS A 520 -11.38 21.79 62.79
CA HIS A 520 -10.99 22.94 63.61
C HIS A 520 -10.21 22.51 64.85
N HIS A 521 -10.72 21.54 65.62
CA HIS A 521 -10.04 21.03 66.81
C HIS A 521 -8.69 20.36 66.50
N LEU A 522 -8.58 19.64 65.37
CA LEU A 522 -7.30 19.09 64.94
C LEU A 522 -6.30 20.20 64.63
N GLN A 523 -6.74 21.28 63.98
CA GLN A 523 -5.88 22.43 63.69
C GLN A 523 -5.39 23.10 64.98
N GLU A 524 -6.29 23.37 65.93
CA GLU A 524 -5.94 23.93 67.26
C GLU A 524 -4.94 23.05 68.01
N LEU A 525 -5.13 21.73 67.99
CA LEU A 525 -4.21 20.78 68.61
C LEU A 525 -2.82 20.80 67.96
N PHE A 526 -2.75 20.89 66.63
CA PHE A 526 -1.47 21.00 65.93
C PHE A 526 -0.75 22.30 66.26
N ASP A 527 -1.47 23.42 66.31
CA ASP A 527 -0.88 24.72 66.60
C ASP A 527 -0.37 24.78 68.04
N MET A 528 -1.14 24.30 69.03
CA MET A 528 -0.69 24.19 70.42
C MET A 528 0.55 23.29 70.56
N LYS A 529 0.57 22.13 69.88
CA LYS A 529 1.71 21.22 69.91
C LYS A 529 2.95 21.81 69.22
N HIS A 530 2.76 22.57 68.14
CA HIS A 530 3.84 23.27 67.46
C HIS A 530 4.43 24.39 68.33
N GLU A 531 3.57 25.19 68.98
CA GLU A 531 3.98 26.26 69.88
C GLU A 531 4.77 25.71 71.08
N ALA A 532 4.28 24.63 71.71
CA ALA A 532 4.98 23.99 72.83
C ALA A 532 6.37 23.44 72.42
N LEU A 533 6.48 22.79 71.25
CA LEU A 533 7.76 22.28 70.76
C LEU A 533 8.73 23.42 70.38
N THR A 534 8.22 24.51 69.80
CA THR A 534 9.03 25.67 69.41
C THR A 534 9.50 26.45 70.64
N ALA A 535 8.66 26.57 71.67
CA ALA A 535 9.05 27.14 72.95
C ALA A 535 10.16 26.32 73.62
N ALA A 536 10.03 24.99 73.66
CA ALA A 536 11.07 24.11 74.18
C ALA A 536 12.38 24.18 73.37
N LEU A 537 12.31 24.33 72.04
CA LEU A 537 13.48 24.58 71.20
C LEU A 537 14.17 25.89 71.55
N SER A 538 13.40 26.97 71.68
CA SER A 538 13.89 28.29 72.07
C SER A 538 14.57 28.26 73.44
N GLU A 539 14.02 27.53 74.40
CA GLU A 539 14.65 27.31 75.70
C GLU A 539 16.01 26.60 75.56
N LYS A 540 16.11 25.53 74.76
CA LYS A 540 17.38 24.84 74.52
C LYS A 540 18.39 25.72 73.79
N ASP A 541 17.94 26.56 72.86
CA ASP A 541 18.78 27.52 72.15
C ASP A 541 19.30 28.63 73.07
N ALA A 542 18.46 29.15 73.97
CA ALA A 542 18.89 30.09 74.99
C ALA A 542 19.94 29.47 75.93
N HIS A 543 19.75 28.21 76.35
CA HIS A 543 20.71 27.49 77.18
C HIS A 543 22.04 27.27 76.46
N LEU A 544 22.01 26.89 75.18
CA LEU A 544 23.22 26.76 74.36
C LEU A 544 23.94 28.11 74.19
N ALA A 545 23.20 29.19 73.89
CA ALA A 545 23.77 30.52 73.73
C ALA A 545 24.44 31.02 75.03
N LEU A 546 23.84 30.77 76.20
CA LEU A 546 24.43 31.10 77.50
C LEU A 546 25.75 30.34 77.73
N LEU A 547 25.82 29.05 77.37
CA LEU A 547 27.05 28.26 77.48
C LEU A 547 28.13 28.66 76.45
N GLU A 548 27.74 29.09 75.26
CA GLU A 548 28.64 29.60 74.22
C GLU A 548 29.27 30.94 74.63
N VAL A 549 28.48 31.86 75.20
CA VAL A 549 28.96 33.15 75.71
C VAL A 549 29.83 32.98 76.97
N GLY A 550 29.48 32.05 77.86
CA GLY A 550 30.26 31.75 79.06
C GLY A 550 31.62 31.09 78.78
N GLY A 551 31.80 30.51 77.59
CA GLY A 551 32.98 29.77 77.17
C GLY A 551 33.03 28.38 77.80
N VAL A 552 33.21 27.35 76.97
CA VAL A 552 33.31 25.95 77.42
C VAL A 552 34.69 25.69 78.04
N ARG A 553 34.85 25.99 79.33
CA ARG A 553 36.13 25.90 80.05
C ARG A 553 36.31 24.63 80.88
N SER A 554 35.28 23.77 80.94
CA SER A 554 35.28 22.54 81.72
C SER A 554 34.75 21.37 80.89
N SER A 555 35.32 20.18 81.11
CA SER A 555 34.84 18.92 80.51
C SER A 555 33.35 18.68 80.80
N ARG A 556 32.83 19.16 81.93
CA ARG A 556 31.41 19.05 82.29
C ARG A 556 30.53 19.95 81.42
N ALA A 557 30.95 21.18 81.18
CA ALA A 557 30.25 22.12 80.30
C ALA A 557 30.27 21.63 78.84
N ALA A 558 31.35 20.96 78.40
CA ALA A 558 31.41 20.36 77.08
C ALA A 558 30.40 19.22 76.90
N GLN A 559 30.27 18.34 77.89
CA GLN A 559 29.28 17.26 77.91
C GLN A 559 27.84 17.79 77.95
N GLU A 560 27.60 18.87 78.70
CA GLU A 560 26.30 19.54 78.78
C GLU A 560 25.89 20.18 77.44
N VAL A 561 26.82 20.85 76.75
CA VAL A 561 26.60 21.38 75.39
C VAL A 561 26.28 20.24 74.41
N GLU A 562 27.00 19.12 74.47
CA GLU A 562 26.73 17.96 73.60
C GLU A 562 25.36 17.34 73.88
N SER A 563 24.97 17.23 75.16
CA SER A 563 23.65 16.77 75.57
C SER A 563 22.53 17.70 75.09
N LEU A 564 22.68 19.02 75.26
CA LEU A 564 21.74 20.03 74.78
C LEU A 564 21.63 20.05 73.26
N LYS A 565 22.74 19.87 72.53
CA LYS A 565 22.72 19.72 71.06
C LYS A 565 21.94 18.48 70.62
N LYS A 566 22.09 17.37 71.34
CA LYS A 566 21.32 16.13 71.09
C LYS A 566 19.83 16.31 71.37
N GLU A 567 19.47 16.99 72.47
CA GLU A 567 18.09 17.30 72.81
C GLU A 567 17.45 18.29 71.81
N LYS A 568 18.16 19.33 71.42
CA LYS A 568 17.77 20.27 70.35
C LYS A 568 17.52 19.52 69.05
N SER A 569 18.42 18.63 68.63
CA SER A 569 18.24 17.82 67.41
C SER A 569 16.95 17.01 67.46
N LYS A 570 16.65 16.35 68.59
CA LYS A 570 15.41 15.59 68.76
C LYS A 570 14.15 16.46 68.69
N LEU A 571 14.21 17.66 69.26
CA LEU A 571 13.09 18.61 69.21
C LEU A 571 12.88 19.17 67.80
N VAL A 572 13.95 19.45 67.05
CA VAL A 572 13.87 19.85 65.63
C VAL A 572 13.22 18.75 64.80
N ASP A 573 13.63 17.49 65.01
CA ASP A 573 13.03 16.35 64.31
C ASP A 573 11.56 16.15 64.71
N ALA A 574 11.20 16.40 65.97
CA ALA A 574 9.81 16.37 66.42
C ALA A 574 8.94 17.46 65.76
N VAL A 575 9.47 18.68 65.60
CA VAL A 575 8.80 19.77 64.89
C VAL A 575 8.60 19.43 63.41
N LYS A 576 9.61 18.86 62.75
CA LYS A 576 9.50 18.43 61.34
C LYS A 576 8.43 17.36 61.15
N ARG A 577 8.45 16.31 61.98
CA ARG A 577 7.42 15.25 61.95
C ARG A 577 6.02 15.79 62.21
N LEU A 578 5.88 16.75 63.13
CA LEU A 578 4.60 17.41 63.38
C LEU A 578 4.10 18.18 62.14
N GLY A 579 4.99 18.90 61.45
CA GLY A 579 4.65 19.61 60.22
C GLY A 579 4.17 18.68 59.11
N GLU A 580 4.87 17.56 58.92
CA GLU A 580 4.49 16.51 57.96
C GLU A 580 3.13 15.87 58.32
N GLU A 581 2.91 15.56 59.60
CA GLU A 581 1.67 14.97 60.10
C GLU A 581 0.47 15.93 59.94
N ARG A 582 0.68 17.23 60.18
CA ARG A 582 -0.33 18.27 59.95
C ARG A 582 -0.76 18.31 58.49
N VAL A 583 0.20 18.39 57.55
CA VAL A 583 -0.10 18.44 56.11
C VAL A 583 -0.84 17.18 55.64
N ARG A 584 -0.40 16.00 56.08
CA ARG A 584 -1.04 14.73 55.73
C ARG A 584 -2.50 14.69 56.18
N LEU A 585 -2.79 15.07 57.42
CA LEU A 585 -4.15 15.05 57.95
C LEU A 585 -5.02 16.14 57.31
N THR A 586 -4.47 17.33 57.03
CA THR A 586 -5.20 18.36 56.28
C THR A 586 -5.64 17.86 54.90
N GLN A 587 -4.79 17.09 54.20
CA GLN A 587 -5.15 16.48 52.91
C GLN A 587 -6.23 15.39 53.05
N GLU A 588 -6.12 14.53 54.06
CA GLU A 588 -7.08 13.46 54.33
C GLU A 588 -8.49 13.99 54.65
N TYR A 589 -8.57 15.10 55.40
CA TYR A 589 -9.85 15.78 55.69
C TYR A 589 -10.35 16.69 54.56
N ALA A 590 -9.47 17.20 53.70
CA ALA A 590 -9.89 17.95 52.51
C ALA A 590 -10.59 17.05 51.46
N VAL A 591 -10.14 15.81 51.30
CA VAL A 591 -10.75 14.83 50.37
C VAL A 591 -12.11 14.33 50.88
N SER A 592 -12.30 14.28 52.20
CA SER A 592 -13.57 13.86 52.84
C SER A 592 -14.68 14.91 52.75
N ASN A 593 -14.34 16.15 52.38
CA ASN A 593 -15.27 17.26 52.15
C ASN A 593 -15.74 17.38 50.68
N LEU A 594 -15.59 16.33 49.88
CA LEU A 594 -16.33 16.22 48.62
C LEU A 594 -17.82 16.32 48.94
N LYS A 595 -18.39 17.51 48.73
CA LYS A 595 -19.79 17.67 48.40
C LYS A 595 -20.12 16.52 47.45
N LEU A 596 -21.07 15.67 47.85
CA LEU A 596 -21.90 15.02 46.86
C LEU A 596 -22.57 16.18 46.11
N ASP A 597 -21.92 16.66 45.06
CA ASP A 597 -22.50 17.58 44.09
C ASP A 597 -23.58 16.78 43.34
N VAL A 598 -24.69 16.55 44.04
CA VAL A 598 -25.98 16.55 43.41
C VAL A 598 -26.22 18.03 43.10
N GLU A 599 -25.68 18.50 41.98
CA GLU A 599 -26.23 19.67 41.32
C GLU A 599 -27.69 19.31 40.97
N LEU A 600 -28.60 19.63 41.90
CA LEU A 600 -29.99 19.89 41.53
C LEU A 600 -29.97 21.21 40.77
N PRO A 601 -30.40 21.25 39.51
CA PRO A 601 -30.59 22.52 38.82
C PRO A 601 -31.77 23.22 39.52
N ASP A 602 -31.44 24.22 40.35
CA ASP A 602 -32.41 25.23 40.78
C ASP A 602 -32.69 26.13 39.58
N THR A 603 -33.70 25.77 38.80
CA THR A 603 -34.74 26.62 38.18
C THR A 603 -35.38 25.91 37.00
N PRO A 604 -36.71 25.88 36.86
CA PRO A 604 -37.34 25.57 35.58
C PRO A 604 -37.00 26.71 34.60
N PRO A 605 -36.68 26.41 33.33
CA PRO A 605 -36.65 27.46 32.33
C PRO A 605 -38.07 28.08 32.23
N PRO A 606 -38.19 29.39 32.00
CA PRO A 606 -39.49 29.98 31.73
C PRO A 606 -40.06 29.28 30.50
N HIS A 607 -41.33 28.87 30.60
CA HIS A 607 -42.14 28.51 29.44
C HIS A 607 -41.97 29.60 28.38
N GLN A 608 -41.26 29.29 27.30
CA GLN A 608 -41.47 29.96 26.04
C GLN A 608 -42.53 29.13 25.32
N ASP A 609 -43.69 29.74 25.15
CA ASP A 609 -44.74 29.25 24.26
C ASP A 609 -44.13 28.94 22.88
N PRO A 610 -44.57 27.89 22.19
CA PRO A 610 -44.20 27.68 20.80
C PRO A 610 -44.78 28.85 19.99
N GLN A 611 -43.92 29.71 19.47
CA GLN A 611 -44.32 30.56 18.36
C GLN A 611 -44.53 29.66 17.14
N ASP A 612 -45.76 29.73 16.67
CA ASP A 612 -46.29 29.17 15.44
C ASP A 612 -45.68 29.95 14.28
N ASP A 613 -44.54 29.52 13.76
CA ASP A 613 -44.04 29.96 12.45
C ASP A 613 -44.41 28.88 11.42
N THR A 614 -45.67 28.94 10.98
CA THR A 614 -46.10 28.39 9.71
C THR A 614 -45.57 29.27 8.59
N ASP A 615 -44.40 28.93 8.05
CA ASP A 615 -44.05 29.33 6.68
C ASP A 615 -44.68 28.33 5.72
N GLU A 616 -45.92 28.63 5.33
CA GLU A 616 -46.41 28.29 4.01
C GLU A 616 -45.53 29.00 2.98
N ASP A 617 -44.75 28.27 2.20
CA ASP A 617 -44.72 28.60 0.78
C ASP A 617 -44.74 27.37 -0.11
N SER A 618 -45.70 27.44 -1.02
CA SER A 618 -46.15 26.39 -1.89
C SER A 618 -45.35 26.43 -3.19
N THR A 619 -44.69 25.33 -3.55
CA THR A 619 -44.51 24.98 -4.98
C THR A 619 -44.80 23.50 -5.21
N ASN A 620 -46.10 23.21 -5.22
CA ASN A 620 -46.81 22.65 -6.37
C ASN A 620 -45.98 21.84 -7.39
N SER A 621 -46.17 20.53 -7.48
CA SER A 621 -46.82 19.91 -8.65
C SER A 621 -46.83 18.39 -8.53
N ARG A 622 -48.06 17.89 -8.37
CA ARG A 622 -48.47 16.50 -8.46
C ARG A 622 -49.17 16.33 -9.80
N THR A 623 -48.65 15.48 -10.68
CA THR A 623 -49.32 14.86 -11.86
C THR A 623 -48.26 13.98 -12.53
N HIS A 624 -48.46 12.74 -13.00
CA HIS A 624 -49.62 11.92 -13.29
C HIS A 624 -49.17 10.44 -13.32
N LEU A 625 -50.10 9.55 -12.98
CA LEU A 625 -50.18 8.10 -13.26
C LEU A 625 -49.27 7.15 -12.46
#